data_AF-A0A519C6Q7-F1
#
_entry.id   AF-A0A519C6Q7-F1
#
_cell.length_a   1.000
_cell.length_b   1.000
_cell.length_c   1.000
_cell.angle_alpha   90.00
_cell.angle_beta   90.00
_cell.angle_gamma   90.00
#
_symmetry.space_group_name_H-M   'P 1'
#
loop_
_entity.id
_entity.type
_entity.pdbx_description
1 polymer ?
#
loop_
_entity_poly.entity_id
_entity_poly.type
_entity_poly.pdbx_seq_one_letter_code
_entity_poly.pdbx_strand_id
1 'polypeptide(L)'
;MKLLIIALFVGAVIALGSIAPTFGSAQLEATLEDATGNALAKMTYQRTIWIDYSDGGNLENILSGKNVTVVFSVDSSAVGMKELIQKINSSIASNDSDAYVSDMSLDYVALMTGRDDKMSIDYKIILRPVIENFVIRDYTGTSPALLDVDWRGFGASGPVEIYTPNHGMMEINLPISLFDKYTPEIAMQLKSSDAGELLTKSIMNANGIRDQPIGNWHFLFDPTGIGVDAAQYGFQTGSVISKYTMGESSLREGIQVEKTNEAMFTIDKTYSIKTFEASDNASLDVVGFATRDSGFFGVTPTAPEGYATTSSEEFPAMVLYGMAGMAALGGVAFMLMSMRKLKKEGKNLQQTGIDPTQLTGVQTSSSSGGYQTVRGEAQVKGLEDYNQHQSYYDDKSQVEEKSETESTSTKGSMPKGWKPEK
;
A
#
# COMPACT_ATOMS: atom_id res chain seq x y z
N MET A 1 0.60 -18.44 17.19
CA MET A 1 -0.01 -19.22 16.08
C MET A 1 -1.38 -18.69 15.64
N LYS A 2 -2.43 -18.64 16.49
CA LYS A 2 -3.76 -18.15 16.06
C LYS A 2 -3.81 -16.65 15.67
N LEU A 3 -3.01 -15.80 16.31
CA LEU A 3 -2.89 -14.38 15.96
C LEU A 3 -2.18 -14.12 14.61
N LEU A 4 -1.22 -14.98 14.24
CA LEU A 4 -0.51 -14.90 12.95
C LEU A 4 -1.44 -15.26 11.77
N ILE A 5 -2.27 -16.28 11.96
CA ILE A 5 -3.23 -16.75 10.93
C ILE A 5 -4.35 -15.73 10.68
N ILE A 6 -4.78 -15.00 11.71
CA ILE A 6 -5.79 -13.94 11.58
C ILE A 6 -5.19 -12.70 10.89
N ALA A 7 -3.92 -12.36 11.14
CA ALA A 7 -3.22 -11.30 10.42
C ALA A 7 -3.03 -11.63 8.91
N LEU A 8 -2.76 -12.90 8.58
CA LEU A 8 -2.61 -13.39 7.19
C LEU A 8 -3.90 -13.29 6.36
N PHE A 9 -5.07 -13.60 6.94
CA PHE A 9 -6.35 -13.47 6.23
C PHE A 9 -6.77 -12.01 6.04
N VAL A 10 -6.42 -11.13 7.00
CA VAL A 10 -6.66 -9.69 6.89
C VAL A 10 -5.72 -9.03 5.86
N GLY A 11 -4.48 -9.52 5.73
CA GLY A 11 -3.52 -9.06 4.70
C GLY A 11 -4.01 -9.23 3.27
N ALA A 12 -4.55 -10.41 2.92
CA ALA A 12 -5.10 -10.68 1.59
C ALA A 12 -6.36 -9.84 1.26
N VAL A 13 -7.19 -9.52 2.27
CA VAL A 13 -8.38 -8.65 2.09
C VAL A 13 -7.99 -7.17 1.97
N ILE A 14 -6.96 -6.71 2.68
CA ILE A 14 -6.41 -5.34 2.55
C ILE A 14 -5.67 -5.17 1.21
N ALA A 15 -5.06 -6.23 0.68
CA ALA A 15 -4.40 -6.22 -0.62
C ALA A 15 -5.37 -5.89 -1.78
N LEU A 16 -6.62 -6.35 -1.71
CA LEU A 16 -7.67 -6.01 -2.69
C LEU A 16 -8.23 -4.59 -2.50
N GLY A 17 -8.28 -4.07 -1.27
CA GLY A 17 -8.76 -2.71 -0.99
C GLY A 17 -7.78 -1.58 -1.37
N SER A 18 -6.55 -1.92 -1.73
CA SER A 18 -5.46 -0.97 -2.01
C SER A 18 -4.87 -1.04 -3.42
N ILE A 19 -5.59 -1.66 -4.36
CA ILE A 19 -5.28 -1.59 -5.80
C ILE A 19 -5.97 -0.35 -6.39
N ALA A 20 -5.84 0.80 -5.72
CA ALA A 20 -5.73 2.01 -6.52
C ALA A 20 -4.42 1.88 -7.31
N PRO A 21 -4.33 2.34 -8.57
CA PRO A 21 -3.06 2.39 -9.29
C PRO A 21 -2.13 3.38 -8.57
N THR A 22 -1.53 2.94 -7.47
CA THR A 22 -0.36 3.57 -6.86
C THR A 22 0.80 3.00 -7.65
N PHE A 23 1.29 3.77 -8.60
CA PHE A 23 2.27 3.33 -9.57
C PHE A 23 3.65 3.00 -8.96
N GLY A 24 3.89 2.79 -7.66
CA GLY A 24 5.26 2.69 -7.11
C GLY A 24 6.08 1.49 -7.62
N SER A 25 7.30 1.71 -8.14
CA SER A 25 8.21 0.65 -8.61
C SER A 25 8.74 -0.21 -7.46
N ALA A 26 9.51 0.38 -6.55
CA ALA A 26 10.00 -0.19 -5.30
C ALA A 26 9.83 0.84 -4.18
N GLN A 27 9.31 0.39 -3.03
CA GLN A 27 9.03 1.22 -1.86
C GLN A 27 9.54 0.54 -0.60
N LEU A 28 10.54 1.15 0.05
CA LEU A 28 11.06 0.69 1.33
C LEU A 28 10.52 1.51 2.49
N GLU A 29 10.01 0.84 3.51
CA GLU A 29 9.76 1.40 4.83
C GLU A 29 10.52 0.55 5.84
N ALA A 30 11.40 1.14 6.65
CA ALA A 30 12.07 0.41 7.73
C ALA A 30 12.27 1.26 8.98
N THR A 31 12.21 0.59 10.13
CA THR A 31 12.58 1.17 11.42
C THR A 31 13.84 0.50 11.93
N LEU A 32 14.86 1.31 12.21
CA LEU A 32 16.16 0.88 12.70
C LEU A 32 16.29 1.20 14.19
N GLU A 33 16.38 0.15 15.00
CA GLU A 33 16.58 0.24 16.45
C GLU A 33 17.81 -0.60 16.85
N ASP A 34 18.88 0.07 17.24
CA ASP A 34 20.16 -0.55 17.61
C ASP A 34 20.02 -1.55 18.76
N ALA A 35 19.20 -1.22 19.78
CA ALA A 35 19.00 -2.01 20.98
C ALA A 35 18.44 -3.43 20.72
N THR A 36 17.76 -3.62 19.58
CA THR A 36 17.16 -4.92 19.25
C THR A 36 18.04 -5.77 18.33
N GLY A 37 19.00 -5.17 17.63
CA GLY A 37 19.78 -5.82 16.57
C GLY A 37 18.96 -6.28 15.36
N ASN A 38 17.64 -6.00 15.35
CA ASN A 38 16.69 -6.42 14.33
C ASN A 38 16.00 -5.19 13.73
N ALA A 39 15.97 -5.08 12.42
CA ALA A 39 15.18 -4.08 11.72
C ALA A 39 13.95 -4.73 11.08
N LEU A 40 12.78 -4.18 11.40
CA LEU A 40 11.54 -4.52 10.72
C LEU A 40 11.43 -3.65 9.48
N ALA A 41 11.39 -4.31 8.32
CA ALA A 41 11.26 -3.64 7.04
C ALA A 41 10.03 -4.13 6.28
N LYS A 42 9.57 -3.30 5.36
CA LYS A 42 8.54 -3.59 4.38
C LYS A 42 9.03 -3.07 3.05
N MET A 43 9.15 -3.98 2.09
CA MET A 43 9.51 -3.67 0.71
C MET A 43 8.33 -4.00 -0.19
N THR A 44 7.83 -3.02 -0.93
CA THR A 44 6.74 -3.19 -1.89
C THR A 44 7.26 -2.99 -3.30
N TYR A 45 7.02 -3.95 -4.19
CA TYR A 45 7.27 -3.83 -5.62
C TYR A 45 5.95 -3.81 -6.37
N GLN A 46 5.80 -2.88 -7.33
CA GLN A 46 4.63 -2.84 -8.20
C GLN A 46 5.03 -2.59 -9.65
N ARG A 47 4.30 -3.22 -10.56
CA ARG A 47 4.44 -2.99 -12.00
C ARG A 47 3.10 -3.18 -12.67
N THR A 48 2.75 -2.27 -13.55
CA THR A 48 1.59 -2.41 -14.43
C THR A 48 2.06 -2.66 -15.86
N ILE A 49 1.39 -3.55 -16.56
CA ILE A 49 1.67 -3.91 -17.95
C ILE A 49 0.41 -3.75 -18.76
N TRP A 50 0.46 -2.96 -19.84
CA TRP A 50 -0.64 -2.85 -20.78
C TRP A 50 -0.26 -3.47 -22.11
N ILE A 51 -1.21 -4.15 -22.73
CA ILE A 51 -1.11 -4.62 -24.11
C ILE A 51 -2.24 -3.98 -24.89
N ASP A 52 -1.89 -3.24 -25.94
CA ASP A 52 -2.84 -2.56 -26.81
C ASP A 52 -3.19 -3.46 -28.00
N TYR A 53 -4.49 -3.68 -28.18
CA TYR A 53 -5.07 -4.33 -29.34
C TYR A 53 -6.32 -3.57 -29.82
N SER A 54 -6.31 -2.25 -29.71
CA SER A 54 -7.41 -1.37 -30.12
C SER A 54 -7.75 -1.46 -31.61
N ASP A 55 -6.79 -1.87 -32.44
CA ASP A 55 -6.99 -2.18 -33.87
C ASP A 55 -7.61 -3.58 -34.11
N GLY A 56 -8.00 -4.27 -33.04
CA GLY A 56 -8.53 -5.63 -33.02
C GLY A 56 -7.53 -6.68 -33.50
N GLY A 57 -8.04 -7.85 -33.91
CA GLY A 57 -7.24 -8.95 -34.43
C GLY A 57 -7.26 -10.18 -33.52
N ASN A 58 -6.36 -11.12 -33.74
CA ASN A 58 -6.37 -12.38 -32.98
C ASN A 58 -6.11 -12.16 -31.49
N LEU A 59 -5.38 -11.12 -31.13
CA LEU A 59 -5.07 -10.84 -29.72
C LEU A 59 -6.31 -10.41 -28.93
N GLU A 60 -7.21 -9.62 -29.53
CA GLU A 60 -8.50 -9.25 -28.95
C GLU A 60 -9.34 -10.50 -28.64
N ASN A 61 -9.43 -11.44 -29.60
CA ASN A 61 -10.18 -12.68 -29.42
C ASN A 61 -9.64 -13.57 -28.28
N ILE A 62 -8.34 -13.45 -27.98
CA ILE A 62 -7.67 -14.24 -26.94
C ILE A 62 -7.79 -13.56 -25.57
N LEU A 63 -7.67 -12.22 -25.54
CA LEU A 63 -7.52 -11.46 -24.30
C LEU A 63 -8.81 -10.78 -23.84
N SER A 64 -9.70 -10.37 -24.73
CA SER A 64 -10.94 -9.69 -24.35
C SER A 64 -11.81 -10.57 -23.44
N GLY A 65 -12.35 -9.97 -22.38
CA GLY A 65 -13.14 -10.65 -21.35
C GLY A 65 -12.34 -11.57 -20.42
N LYS A 66 -11.03 -11.78 -20.66
CA LYS A 66 -10.20 -12.62 -19.79
C LYS A 66 -9.95 -11.89 -18.46
N ASN A 67 -10.26 -12.56 -17.35
CA ASN A 67 -10.02 -12.05 -16.02
C ASN A 67 -9.33 -13.11 -15.16
N VAL A 68 -8.12 -12.81 -14.68
CA VAL A 68 -7.37 -13.67 -13.77
C VAL A 68 -7.01 -12.88 -12.53
N THR A 69 -7.28 -13.47 -11.37
CA THR A 69 -6.90 -12.95 -10.06
C THR A 69 -6.08 -14.01 -9.33
N VAL A 70 -4.83 -13.68 -9.02
CA VAL A 70 -3.96 -14.50 -8.16
C VAL A 70 -3.63 -13.68 -6.94
N VAL A 71 -4.02 -14.16 -5.76
CA VAL A 71 -3.78 -13.50 -4.48
C VAL A 71 -3.42 -14.54 -3.44
N PHE A 72 -2.27 -14.36 -2.79
CA PHE A 72 -1.88 -15.21 -1.67
C PHE A 72 -0.89 -14.51 -0.74
N SER A 73 -0.79 -15.05 0.47
CA SER A 73 0.21 -14.67 1.47
C SER A 73 0.87 -15.93 2.03
N VAL A 74 2.19 -15.87 2.23
CA VAL A 74 2.98 -16.98 2.78
C VAL A 74 4.04 -16.46 3.75
N ASP A 75 4.51 -17.33 4.64
CA ASP A 75 5.65 -17.10 5.52
C ASP A 75 6.85 -17.96 5.10
N SER A 76 7.99 -17.81 5.80
CA SER A 76 9.23 -18.55 5.52
C SER A 76 9.11 -20.08 5.49
N SER A 77 8.03 -20.66 6.03
CA SER A 77 7.81 -22.11 5.98
C SER A 77 7.33 -22.62 4.62
N ALA A 78 6.84 -21.73 3.74
CA ALA A 78 6.37 -22.11 2.41
C ALA A 78 7.52 -22.54 1.49
N VAL A 79 7.23 -23.52 0.63
CA VAL A 79 8.20 -24.00 -0.36
C VAL A 79 8.53 -22.86 -1.33
N GLY A 80 9.82 -22.61 -1.53
CA GLY A 80 10.35 -21.51 -2.35
C GLY A 80 10.81 -20.30 -1.55
N MET A 81 10.29 -20.07 -0.33
CA MET A 81 10.64 -18.88 0.47
C MET A 81 12.10 -18.89 0.93
N LYS A 82 12.66 -20.07 1.26
CA LYS A 82 14.09 -20.19 1.59
C LYS A 82 15.00 -19.79 0.43
N GLU A 83 14.64 -20.17 -0.79
CA GLU A 83 15.40 -19.77 -1.99
C GLU A 83 15.29 -18.26 -2.23
N LEU A 84 14.09 -17.69 -2.08
CA LEU A 84 13.89 -16.25 -2.18
C LEU A 84 14.74 -15.48 -1.16
N ILE A 85 14.75 -15.90 0.11
CA ILE A 85 15.60 -15.31 1.15
C ILE A 85 17.08 -15.41 0.76
N GLN A 86 17.53 -16.55 0.21
CA GLN A 86 18.91 -16.70 -0.25
C GLN A 86 19.26 -15.75 -1.41
N LYS A 87 18.35 -15.54 -2.37
CA LYS A 87 18.54 -14.58 -3.46
C LYS A 87 18.63 -13.14 -2.94
N ILE A 88 17.77 -12.78 -2.00
CA ILE A 88 17.79 -11.47 -1.36
C ILE A 88 19.08 -11.26 -0.57
N ASN A 89 19.50 -12.24 0.25
CA ASN A 89 20.75 -12.15 0.99
C ASN A 89 21.97 -12.07 0.07
N SER A 90 21.94 -12.75 -1.07
CA SER A 90 22.98 -12.61 -2.10
C SER A 90 22.99 -11.20 -2.69
N SER A 91 21.82 -10.60 -2.90
CA SER A 91 21.69 -9.20 -3.33
C SER A 91 22.21 -8.22 -2.28
N ILE A 92 21.89 -8.43 -1.00
CA ILE A 92 22.37 -7.59 0.12
C ILE A 92 23.89 -7.66 0.24
N ALA A 93 24.45 -8.88 0.23
CA ALA A 93 25.90 -9.07 0.28
C ALA A 93 26.61 -8.43 -0.93
N SER A 94 25.97 -8.42 -2.11
CA SER A 94 26.52 -7.73 -3.30
C SER A 94 26.52 -6.21 -3.21
N ASN A 95 25.81 -5.64 -2.22
CA ASN A 95 25.83 -4.22 -1.90
C ASN A 95 26.88 -3.89 -0.83
N ASP A 96 27.84 -4.80 -0.56
CA ASP A 96 28.86 -4.66 0.49
C ASP A 96 28.28 -4.52 1.92
N SER A 97 27.09 -5.10 2.14
CA SER A 97 26.42 -5.12 3.44
C SER A 97 26.57 -6.47 4.14
N ASP A 98 26.86 -6.44 5.44
CA ASP A 98 26.93 -7.63 6.30
C ASP A 98 25.58 -8.01 6.90
N ALA A 99 24.56 -7.16 6.71
CA ALA A 99 23.20 -7.45 7.15
C ALA A 99 22.59 -8.60 6.34
N TYR A 100 21.60 -9.29 6.93
CA TYR A 100 20.91 -10.38 6.23
C TYR A 100 19.45 -10.51 6.69
N VAL A 101 18.63 -11.07 5.80
CA VAL A 101 17.26 -11.49 6.10
C VAL A 101 17.29 -12.85 6.79
N SER A 102 16.79 -12.92 8.03
CA SER A 102 16.67 -14.17 8.79
C SER A 102 15.30 -14.84 8.62
N ASP A 103 14.26 -14.03 8.48
CA ASP A 103 12.86 -14.44 8.33
C ASP A 103 12.12 -13.43 7.44
N MET A 104 11.06 -13.87 6.76
CA MET A 104 10.30 -13.02 5.85
C MET A 104 8.89 -13.56 5.61
N SER A 105 7.92 -12.65 5.50
CA SER A 105 6.62 -12.95 4.87
C SER A 105 6.47 -12.26 3.52
N LEU A 106 5.63 -12.84 2.68
CA LEU A 106 5.36 -12.41 1.31
C LEU A 106 3.85 -12.31 1.10
N ASP A 107 3.40 -11.15 0.63
CA ASP A 107 2.07 -10.96 0.03
C ASP A 107 2.23 -10.78 -1.49
N TYR A 108 1.44 -11.51 -2.28
CA TYR A 108 1.46 -11.44 -3.74
C TYR A 108 0.08 -11.19 -4.31
N VAL A 109 0.00 -10.27 -5.26
CA VAL A 109 -1.18 -9.99 -6.08
C VAL A 109 -0.76 -9.89 -7.54
N ALA A 110 -1.49 -10.60 -8.41
CA ALA A 110 -1.48 -10.37 -9.86
C ALA A 110 -2.91 -10.35 -10.38
N LEU A 111 -3.28 -9.25 -11.06
CA LEU A 111 -4.58 -9.09 -11.71
C LEU A 111 -4.38 -8.92 -13.21
N MET A 112 -4.92 -9.82 -14.02
CA MET A 112 -4.95 -9.70 -15.48
C MET A 112 -6.38 -9.41 -15.92
N THR A 113 -6.62 -8.25 -16.52
CA THR A 113 -7.95 -7.77 -16.93
C THR A 113 -7.97 -7.39 -18.41
N GLY A 114 -8.61 -8.23 -19.21
CA GLY A 114 -8.81 -8.03 -20.64
C GLY A 114 -10.09 -7.26 -20.92
N ARG A 115 -9.95 -6.13 -21.59
CA ARG A 115 -11.05 -5.29 -22.10
C ARG A 115 -11.15 -5.48 -23.62
N ASP A 116 -12.09 -4.80 -24.25
CA ASP A 116 -12.33 -4.90 -25.69
C ASP A 116 -11.15 -4.36 -26.52
N ASP A 117 -10.42 -3.38 -26.02
CA ASP A 117 -9.35 -2.68 -26.75
C ASP A 117 -7.94 -2.90 -26.16
N LYS A 118 -7.85 -3.39 -24.91
CA LYS A 118 -6.58 -3.57 -24.21
C LYS A 118 -6.65 -4.57 -23.07
N MET A 119 -5.50 -5.14 -22.74
CA MET A 119 -5.28 -5.93 -21.53
C MET A 119 -4.44 -5.11 -20.55
N SER A 120 -4.78 -5.15 -19.26
CA SER A 120 -3.91 -4.64 -18.19
C SER A 120 -3.55 -5.75 -17.22
N ILE A 121 -2.29 -5.79 -16.79
CA ILE A 121 -1.80 -6.67 -15.74
C ILE A 121 -1.16 -5.85 -14.64
N ASP A 122 -1.68 -5.97 -13.43
CA ASP A 122 -1.20 -5.28 -12.25
C ASP A 122 -0.54 -6.26 -11.29
N TYR A 123 0.74 -6.06 -11.01
CA TYR A 123 1.52 -6.85 -10.05
C TYR A 123 1.78 -6.05 -8.77
N LYS A 124 1.69 -6.72 -7.63
CA LYS A 124 2.12 -6.20 -6.32
C LYS A 124 2.75 -7.32 -5.50
N ILE A 125 3.99 -7.10 -5.08
CA ILE A 125 4.75 -8.01 -4.22
C ILE A 125 5.11 -7.22 -2.97
N ILE A 126 4.71 -7.69 -1.78
CA ILE A 126 5.09 -7.08 -0.51
C ILE A 126 5.92 -8.08 0.27
N LEU A 127 7.17 -7.73 0.53
CA LEU A 127 8.07 -8.47 1.41
C LEU A 127 8.11 -7.78 2.76
N ARG A 128 8.07 -8.57 3.84
CA ARG A 128 8.25 -8.08 5.22
C ARG A 128 9.37 -8.87 5.88
N PRO A 129 10.63 -8.55 5.58
CA PRO A 129 11.76 -9.24 6.16
C PRO A 129 12.06 -8.77 7.59
N VAL A 130 12.69 -9.66 8.34
CA VAL A 130 13.46 -9.34 9.55
C VAL A 130 14.92 -9.24 9.12
N ILE A 131 15.48 -8.03 9.21
CA ILE A 131 16.88 -7.76 8.87
C ILE A 131 17.70 -7.83 10.16
N GLU A 132 18.75 -8.65 10.15
CA GLU A 132 19.68 -8.84 11.26
C GLU A 132 21.08 -8.36 10.87
N ASN A 133 21.95 -8.23 11.87
CA ASN A 133 23.37 -7.91 11.70
C ASN A 133 23.65 -6.58 10.97
N PHE A 134 22.72 -5.63 11.05
CA PHE A 134 22.93 -4.27 10.55
C PHE A 134 23.61 -3.35 11.59
N VAL A 135 23.77 -3.79 12.84
CA VAL A 135 24.51 -3.06 13.88
C VAL A 135 25.98 -3.50 13.83
N ILE A 136 26.86 -2.66 13.30
CA ILE A 136 28.30 -2.96 13.18
C ILE A 136 29.01 -2.74 14.50
N ARG A 137 28.57 -1.71 15.23
CA ARG A 137 29.14 -1.35 16.53
C ARG A 137 28.06 -0.72 17.40
N ASP A 138 27.97 -1.19 18.64
CA ASP A 138 27.08 -0.60 19.63
C ASP A 138 27.54 0.79 20.08
N TYR A 139 26.60 1.56 20.60
CA TYR A 139 26.90 2.82 21.27
C TYR A 139 27.67 2.57 22.59
N THR A 140 28.76 3.31 22.82
CA THR A 140 29.63 3.12 23.99
C THR A 140 29.60 4.28 25.00
N GLY A 141 28.64 5.20 24.88
CA GLY A 141 28.63 6.44 25.68
C GLY A 141 29.48 7.55 25.07
N THR A 142 30.66 7.19 24.56
CA THR A 142 31.63 8.13 23.96
C THR A 142 31.74 8.02 22.44
N SER A 143 31.26 6.92 21.85
CA SER A 143 31.26 6.70 20.41
C SER A 143 29.84 6.36 19.94
N PRO A 144 29.37 6.96 18.82
CA PRO A 144 28.10 6.60 18.21
C PRO A 144 28.03 5.12 17.87
N ALA A 145 26.83 4.54 17.97
CA ALA A 145 26.53 3.27 17.31
C ALA A 145 26.76 3.42 15.80
N LEU A 146 27.15 2.35 15.14
CA LEU A 146 27.37 2.33 13.69
C LEU A 146 26.41 1.33 13.07
N LEU A 147 25.50 1.83 12.23
CA LEU A 147 24.50 1.02 11.54
C LEU A 147 24.83 0.93 10.05
N ASP A 148 24.85 -0.28 9.51
CA ASP A 148 24.84 -0.59 8.08
C ASP A 148 23.46 -0.31 7.50
N VAL A 149 23.42 0.41 6.38
CA VAL A 149 22.19 0.64 5.61
C VAL A 149 22.33 0.31 4.13
N ASP A 150 23.41 -0.34 3.70
CA ASP A 150 23.61 -0.71 2.29
C ASP A 150 22.75 -1.90 1.84
N TRP A 151 22.14 -2.60 2.80
CA TRP A 151 21.07 -3.57 2.54
C TRP A 151 19.79 -2.96 1.97
N ARG A 152 19.54 -1.65 2.13
CA ARG A 152 18.25 -0.97 1.86
C ARG A 152 17.67 -1.21 0.46
N GLY A 153 18.52 -1.39 -0.55
CA GLY A 153 18.12 -1.61 -1.94
C GLY A 153 18.23 -3.07 -2.35
N PHE A 154 17.50 -3.96 -1.66
CA PHE A 154 17.51 -5.39 -1.97
C PHE A 154 16.43 -5.80 -2.97
N GLY A 155 16.62 -6.94 -3.63
CA GLY A 155 15.68 -7.52 -4.58
C GLY A 155 16.04 -8.96 -4.92
N ALA A 156 15.38 -9.51 -5.94
CA ALA A 156 15.65 -10.85 -6.42
C ALA A 156 15.76 -10.84 -7.95
N SER A 157 16.83 -11.46 -8.46
CA SER A 157 17.06 -11.62 -9.89
C SER A 157 16.57 -12.98 -10.39
N GLY A 158 16.00 -13.00 -11.60
CA GLY A 158 15.53 -14.22 -12.25
C GLY A 158 14.25 -14.80 -11.64
N PRO A 159 13.88 -16.04 -12.02
CA PRO A 159 12.63 -16.67 -11.58
C PRO A 159 12.57 -16.85 -10.06
N VAL A 160 11.39 -16.66 -9.46
CA VAL A 160 11.12 -17.00 -8.06
C VAL A 160 9.85 -17.83 -7.97
N GLU A 161 9.99 -19.11 -7.67
CA GLU A 161 8.87 -20.06 -7.60
C GLU A 161 8.41 -20.26 -6.15
N ILE A 162 7.15 -19.94 -5.87
CA ILE A 162 6.51 -20.11 -4.57
C ILE A 162 5.35 -21.10 -4.69
N TYR A 163 5.32 -22.10 -3.83
CA TYR A 163 4.20 -23.02 -3.74
C TYR A 163 3.07 -22.42 -2.91
N THR A 164 1.84 -22.54 -3.41
CA THR A 164 0.63 -22.22 -2.65
C THR A 164 -0.42 -23.33 -2.82
N PRO A 165 -1.21 -23.65 -1.79
CA PRO A 165 -2.27 -24.65 -1.90
C PRO A 165 -3.29 -24.36 -3.00
N ASN A 166 -3.61 -23.08 -3.23
CA ASN A 166 -4.69 -22.66 -4.13
C ASN A 166 -4.23 -22.45 -5.58
N HIS A 167 -2.95 -22.17 -5.82
CA HIS A 167 -2.42 -21.89 -7.15
C HIS A 167 -1.31 -22.85 -7.60
N GLY A 168 -0.87 -23.78 -6.75
CA GLY A 168 0.28 -24.63 -7.01
C GLY A 168 1.58 -23.83 -6.98
N MET A 169 2.58 -24.27 -7.76
CA MET A 169 3.77 -23.46 -7.99
C MET A 169 3.44 -22.23 -8.84
N MET A 170 3.87 -21.07 -8.34
CA MET A 170 3.73 -19.77 -8.98
C MET A 170 5.10 -19.12 -9.11
N GLU A 171 5.48 -18.74 -10.33
CA GLU A 171 6.59 -17.82 -10.53
C GLU A 171 6.06 -16.40 -10.30
N ILE A 172 6.72 -15.62 -9.43
CA ILE A 172 6.21 -14.32 -8.96
C ILE A 172 7.01 -13.11 -9.43
N ASN A 173 8.19 -13.31 -10.01
CA ASN A 173 9.14 -12.24 -10.26
C ASN A 173 9.24 -11.85 -11.74
N LEU A 174 8.90 -12.74 -12.67
CA LEU A 174 9.00 -12.51 -14.10
C LEU A 174 7.60 -12.40 -14.71
N PRO A 175 7.18 -11.22 -15.22
CA PRO A 175 5.83 -11.03 -15.74
C PRO A 175 5.39 -12.02 -16.82
N ILE A 176 6.33 -12.57 -17.61
CA ILE A 176 6.02 -13.55 -18.64
C ILE A 176 5.34 -14.82 -18.11
N SER A 177 5.59 -15.18 -16.85
CA SER A 177 5.08 -16.43 -16.26
C SER A 177 3.56 -16.45 -16.12
N LEU A 178 2.92 -15.29 -15.95
CA LEU A 178 1.47 -15.20 -15.91
C LEU A 178 0.86 -15.51 -17.29
N PHE A 179 1.53 -15.12 -18.37
CA PHE A 179 1.14 -15.50 -19.73
C PHE A 179 1.35 -16.99 -19.98
N ASP A 180 2.48 -17.55 -19.55
CA ASP A 180 2.75 -19.00 -19.67
C ASP A 180 1.64 -19.84 -19.03
N LYS A 181 1.08 -19.36 -17.91
CA LYS A 181 0.07 -20.10 -17.15
C LYS A 181 -1.35 -19.89 -17.67
N TYR A 182 -1.73 -18.67 -18.05
CA TYR A 182 -3.13 -18.30 -18.30
C TYR A 182 -3.45 -17.95 -19.76
N THR A 183 -2.43 -17.70 -20.58
CA THR A 183 -2.55 -17.43 -22.02
C THR A 183 -1.39 -18.08 -22.78
N PRO A 184 -1.15 -19.40 -22.63
CA PRO A 184 0.00 -20.07 -23.26
C PRO A 184 0.02 -19.92 -24.78
N GLU A 185 -1.14 -19.72 -25.41
CA GLU A 185 -1.30 -19.50 -26.85
C GLU A 185 -0.52 -18.31 -27.43
N ILE A 186 -0.20 -17.30 -26.60
CA ILE A 186 0.57 -16.11 -27.01
C ILE A 186 1.93 -15.98 -26.31
N ALA A 187 2.19 -16.78 -25.28
CA ALA A 187 3.38 -16.63 -24.44
C ALA A 187 4.69 -16.83 -25.22
N MET A 188 4.71 -17.79 -26.16
CA MET A 188 5.89 -18.04 -27.00
C MET A 188 6.18 -16.87 -27.94
N GLN A 189 5.13 -16.30 -28.55
CA GLN A 189 5.24 -15.16 -29.46
C GLN A 189 5.77 -13.94 -28.71
N LEU A 190 5.24 -13.67 -27.51
CA LEU A 190 5.74 -12.63 -26.61
C LEU A 190 7.22 -12.83 -26.30
N LYS A 191 7.62 -14.03 -25.86
CA LYS A 191 9.03 -14.38 -25.54
C LYS A 191 9.99 -14.18 -26.72
N SER A 192 9.55 -14.51 -27.93
CA SER A 192 10.39 -14.44 -29.14
C SER A 192 10.50 -13.04 -29.76
N SER A 193 9.80 -12.06 -29.19
CA SER A 193 9.74 -10.67 -29.68
C SER A 193 10.42 -9.70 -28.72
N ASP A 194 10.50 -8.43 -29.09
CA ASP A 194 11.02 -7.36 -28.23
C ASP A 194 10.23 -7.23 -26.92
N ALA A 195 8.96 -7.63 -26.90
CA ALA A 195 8.15 -7.73 -25.68
C ALA A 195 8.75 -8.70 -24.64
N GLY A 196 9.48 -9.73 -25.10
CA GLY A 196 10.12 -10.72 -24.25
C GLY A 196 11.15 -10.10 -23.31
N GLU A 197 11.91 -9.11 -23.77
CA GLU A 197 12.88 -8.39 -22.92
C GLU A 197 12.17 -7.63 -21.78
N LEU A 198 11.02 -7.01 -22.05
CA LEU A 198 10.25 -6.32 -21.01
C LEU A 198 9.60 -7.29 -20.03
N LEU A 199 9.06 -8.40 -20.54
CA LEU A 199 8.34 -9.40 -19.74
C LEU A 199 9.26 -10.35 -18.95
N THR A 200 10.57 -10.31 -19.19
CA THR A 200 11.58 -11.06 -18.44
C THR A 200 12.39 -10.21 -17.48
N LYS A 201 12.12 -8.89 -17.39
CA LYS A 201 12.68 -8.05 -16.33
C LYS A 201 12.03 -8.40 -14.99
N SER A 202 12.86 -8.67 -13.97
CA SER A 202 12.39 -8.91 -12.61
C SER A 202 11.54 -7.75 -12.07
N ILE A 203 10.45 -8.08 -11.39
CA ILE A 203 9.59 -7.13 -10.67
C ILE A 203 10.28 -6.68 -9.37
N MET A 204 10.94 -7.61 -8.66
CA MET A 204 11.66 -7.35 -7.42
C MET A 204 13.02 -6.67 -7.67
N ASN A 205 12.99 -5.43 -8.15
CA ASN A 205 14.15 -4.61 -8.45
C ASN A 205 14.09 -3.29 -7.65
N ALA A 206 15.00 -3.10 -6.70
CA ALA A 206 15.14 -1.88 -5.90
C ALA A 206 16.46 -1.14 -6.18
N ASN A 207 17.02 -1.27 -7.38
CA ASN A 207 18.31 -0.65 -7.72
C ASN A 207 18.26 0.88 -7.56
N GLY A 208 17.13 1.54 -7.83
CA GLY A 208 17.01 2.99 -7.59
C GLY A 208 17.21 3.38 -6.13
N ILE A 209 16.77 2.53 -5.18
CA ILE A 209 17.00 2.72 -3.74
C ILE A 209 18.46 2.45 -3.38
N ARG A 210 19.05 1.38 -3.94
CA ARG A 210 20.45 1.01 -3.73
C ARG A 210 21.40 2.11 -4.21
N ASP A 211 21.23 2.51 -5.47
CA ASP A 211 22.16 3.35 -6.21
C ASP A 211 22.08 4.82 -5.78
N GLN A 212 21.01 5.24 -5.09
CA GLN A 212 20.91 6.57 -4.52
C GLN A 212 21.72 6.66 -3.22
N PRO A 213 22.81 7.45 -3.18
CA PRO A 213 23.62 7.58 -1.98
C PRO A 213 22.80 8.15 -0.82
N ILE A 214 22.96 7.59 0.37
CA ILE A 214 22.25 8.05 1.58
C ILE A 214 22.51 9.53 1.91
N GLY A 215 23.66 10.05 1.43
CA GLY A 215 24.02 11.47 1.46
C GLY A 215 23.00 12.40 0.79
N ASN A 216 22.28 11.90 -0.20
CA ASN A 216 21.31 12.65 -0.99
C ASN A 216 19.88 12.55 -0.44
N TRP A 217 19.62 11.68 0.54
CA TRP A 217 18.29 11.51 1.11
C TRP A 217 17.92 12.73 1.95
N HIS A 218 16.66 13.12 1.90
CA HIS A 218 16.08 14.12 2.77
C HIS A 218 16.16 13.67 4.23
N PHE A 219 16.51 14.59 5.12
CA PHE A 219 16.65 14.31 6.54
C PHE A 219 15.66 15.17 7.33
N LEU A 220 14.89 14.52 8.20
CA LEU A 220 14.01 15.14 9.18
C LEU A 220 14.40 14.63 10.57
N PHE A 221 14.33 15.51 11.55
CA PHE A 221 14.62 15.17 12.94
C PHE A 221 13.41 15.50 13.80
N ASP A 222 12.89 14.50 14.52
CA ASP A 222 11.86 14.68 15.53
C ASP A 222 12.51 14.64 16.92
N PRO A 223 12.71 15.82 17.57
CA PRO A 223 13.27 15.91 18.90
C PRO A 223 12.27 15.56 20.01
N THR A 224 10.99 15.35 19.70
CA THR A 224 9.93 15.25 20.71
C THR A 224 9.62 13.81 21.12
N GLY A 225 9.84 12.82 20.25
CA GLY A 225 9.69 11.40 20.59
C GLY A 225 8.33 11.04 21.22
N ILE A 226 7.27 11.82 20.96
CA ILE A 226 5.97 11.66 21.63
C ILE A 226 5.16 10.56 20.94
N GLY A 227 5.46 9.32 21.28
CA GLY A 227 4.50 8.22 21.22
C GLY A 227 3.84 8.04 22.57
N VAL A 228 2.89 8.91 22.95
CA VAL A 228 2.07 8.70 24.18
C VAL A 228 1.33 7.35 24.16
N ASP A 229 1.18 6.71 22.99
CA ASP A 229 0.58 5.38 22.83
C ASP A 229 1.61 4.22 22.70
N ALA A 230 2.92 4.51 22.56
CA ALA A 230 3.95 3.48 22.33
C ALA A 230 4.38 2.76 23.63
N ALA A 231 4.20 3.40 24.79
CA ALA A 231 4.44 2.80 26.11
C ALA A 231 3.57 1.55 26.36
N GLN A 232 2.39 1.50 25.73
CA GLN A 232 1.47 0.36 25.84
C GLN A 232 1.96 -0.89 25.09
N TYR A 233 2.97 -0.74 24.23
CA TYR A 233 3.56 -1.81 23.40
C TYR A 233 5.04 -2.11 23.74
N GLY A 234 5.59 -1.54 24.82
CA GLY A 234 6.92 -1.87 25.32
C GLY A 234 8.08 -1.04 24.75
N PHE A 235 7.81 0.03 24.00
CA PHE A 235 8.85 0.95 23.52
C PHE A 235 9.25 1.95 24.61
N GLN A 236 10.54 2.28 24.70
CA GLN A 236 11.02 3.29 25.65
C GLN A 236 10.54 4.69 25.24
N THR A 237 9.77 5.33 26.11
CA THR A 237 9.32 6.72 25.94
C THR A 237 10.50 7.69 26.08
N GLY A 238 10.69 8.60 25.12
CA GLY A 238 11.70 9.67 25.17
C GLY A 238 12.82 9.59 24.11
N SER A 239 12.79 8.61 23.20
CA SER A 239 13.77 8.50 22.13
C SER A 239 13.47 9.48 20.99
N VAL A 240 14.47 10.28 20.62
CA VAL A 240 14.39 11.14 19.42
C VAL A 240 14.41 10.27 18.16
N ILE A 241 13.86 10.76 17.04
CA ILE A 241 13.83 9.99 15.77
C ILE A 241 14.50 10.78 14.65
N SER A 242 15.40 10.12 13.95
CA SER A 242 16.00 10.61 12.71
C SER A 242 15.38 9.91 11.52
N LYS A 243 14.74 10.66 10.63
CA LYS A 243 14.05 10.14 9.46
C LYS A 243 14.80 10.51 8.18
N TYR A 244 15.09 9.51 7.36
CA TYR A 244 15.68 9.68 6.03
C TYR A 244 14.70 9.25 4.96
N THR A 245 14.40 10.12 3.99
CA THR A 245 13.49 9.82 2.88
C THR A 245 14.12 10.12 1.52
N MET A 246 13.70 9.37 0.50
CA MET A 246 14.02 9.63 -0.91
C MET A 246 12.81 9.33 -1.81
N GLY A 247 12.87 9.81 -3.05
CA GLY A 247 11.78 9.63 -4.02
C GLY A 247 10.66 10.67 -3.87
N GLU A 248 10.92 11.75 -3.12
CA GLU A 248 10.03 12.91 -3.05
C GLU A 248 10.35 13.87 -4.22
N SER A 249 9.31 14.42 -4.85
CA SER A 249 9.54 15.51 -5.81
C SER A 249 9.92 16.77 -5.04
N SER A 250 11.04 17.38 -5.40
CA SER A 250 11.49 18.64 -4.78
C SER A 250 12.15 19.54 -5.82
N LEU A 251 12.33 20.83 -5.49
CA LEU A 251 13.08 21.75 -6.35
C LEU A 251 14.53 21.28 -6.58
N ARG A 252 15.08 20.46 -5.67
CA ARG A 252 16.43 19.89 -5.76
C ARG A 252 16.45 18.61 -6.60
N GLU A 253 15.49 17.72 -6.39
CA GLU A 253 15.47 16.38 -7.00
C GLU A 253 14.73 16.34 -8.35
N GLY A 254 13.99 17.41 -8.68
CA GLY A 254 13.15 17.48 -9.86
C GLY A 254 11.82 16.76 -9.65
N ILE A 255 11.02 16.72 -10.70
CA ILE A 255 9.75 15.97 -10.71
C ILE A 255 10.08 14.51 -10.89
N GLN A 256 9.62 13.68 -9.95
CA GLN A 256 9.69 12.23 -10.07
C GLN A 256 8.71 11.80 -11.17
N VAL A 257 9.25 11.15 -12.21
CA VAL A 257 8.49 10.74 -13.39
C VAL A 257 8.35 9.23 -13.45
N GLU A 258 7.22 8.81 -13.99
CA GLU A 258 6.95 7.41 -14.29
C GLU A 258 7.92 6.89 -15.37
N LYS A 259 8.56 5.77 -15.09
CA LYS A 259 9.35 4.98 -16.03
C LYS A 259 8.39 4.18 -16.89
N THR A 260 8.22 4.60 -18.14
CA THR A 260 7.48 3.85 -19.15
C THR A 260 8.46 3.19 -20.11
N ASN A 261 8.31 1.88 -20.33
CA ASN A 261 9.00 1.17 -21.41
C ASN A 261 7.96 0.62 -22.38
N GLU A 262 8.25 0.67 -23.67
CA GLU A 262 7.36 0.19 -24.73
C GLU A 262 8.13 -0.76 -25.65
N ALA A 263 7.45 -1.82 -26.09
CA ALA A 263 7.95 -2.72 -27.10
C ALA A 263 6.82 -3.11 -28.05
N MET A 264 7.19 -3.58 -29.24
CA MET A 264 6.23 -4.06 -30.23
C MET A 264 6.39 -5.57 -30.41
N PHE A 265 5.31 -6.24 -30.76
CA PHE A 265 5.34 -7.66 -31.12
C PHE A 265 4.29 -7.94 -32.19
N THR A 266 4.47 -9.04 -32.93
CA THR A 266 3.57 -9.39 -34.04
C THR A 266 3.01 -10.79 -33.87
N ILE A 267 1.70 -10.93 -34.06
CA ILE A 267 1.01 -12.23 -34.16
C ILE A 267 0.39 -12.35 -35.55
N ASP A 268 -0.76 -11.71 -35.75
CA ASP A 268 -1.44 -11.48 -37.04
C ASP A 268 -1.33 -10.01 -37.47
N LYS A 269 -1.26 -9.12 -36.47
CA LYS A 269 -0.94 -7.70 -36.60
C LYS A 269 0.19 -7.35 -35.65
N THR A 270 0.69 -6.13 -35.77
CA THR A 270 1.66 -5.54 -34.85
C THR A 270 0.90 -4.90 -33.68
N TYR A 271 1.26 -5.29 -32.46
CA TYR A 271 0.67 -4.83 -31.20
C TYR A 271 1.74 -4.15 -30.36
N SER A 272 1.32 -3.28 -29.43
CA SER A 272 2.22 -2.64 -28.47
C SER A 272 2.05 -3.21 -27.07
N ILE A 273 3.15 -3.29 -26.34
CA ILE A 273 3.16 -3.58 -24.90
C ILE A 273 3.87 -2.45 -24.18
N LYS A 274 3.29 -1.99 -23.08
CA LYS A 274 3.84 -0.94 -22.22
C LYS A 274 3.97 -1.44 -20.80
N THR A 275 5.09 -1.13 -20.17
CA THR A 275 5.27 -1.34 -18.72
C THR A 275 5.36 0.01 -18.04
N PHE A 276 4.68 0.11 -16.90
CA PHE A 276 4.50 1.31 -16.11
C PHE A 276 5.01 1.07 -14.69
N GLU A 277 5.92 1.93 -14.26
CA GLU A 277 6.57 1.91 -12.95
C GLU A 277 6.82 3.36 -12.54
N ALA A 278 6.42 3.78 -11.35
CA ALA A 278 6.75 5.10 -10.82
C ALA A 278 8.21 5.12 -10.36
N SER A 279 8.60 6.24 -9.76
CA SER A 279 9.93 6.38 -9.19
C SER A 279 10.05 5.59 -7.89
N ASP A 280 11.25 5.05 -7.65
CA ASP A 280 11.58 4.34 -6.42
C ASP A 280 11.52 5.31 -5.23
N ASN A 281 11.02 4.86 -4.08
CA ASN A 281 10.98 5.66 -2.87
C ASN A 281 11.38 4.84 -1.65
N ALA A 282 11.84 5.53 -0.60
CA ALA A 282 12.21 4.87 0.63
C ALA A 282 12.12 5.80 1.83
N SER A 283 11.86 5.21 3.00
CA SER A 283 11.87 5.85 4.30
C SER A 283 12.59 4.96 5.31
N LEU A 284 13.63 5.50 5.94
CA LEU A 284 14.32 4.88 7.07
C LEU A 284 14.08 5.75 8.32
N ASP A 285 13.38 5.19 9.29
CA ASP A 285 13.18 5.81 10.60
C ASP A 285 14.21 5.20 11.57
N VAL A 286 15.14 6.02 12.05
CA VAL A 286 16.21 5.60 12.96
C VAL A 286 15.88 6.08 14.37
N VAL A 287 15.83 5.15 15.33
CA VAL A 287 15.67 5.48 16.74
C VAL A 287 16.98 6.07 17.24
N GLY A 288 16.94 7.33 17.69
CA GLY A 288 18.11 8.13 18.05
C GLY A 288 18.41 9.24 17.04
N PHE A 289 19.39 10.08 17.38
CA PHE A 289 19.93 11.06 16.46
C PHE A 289 20.98 10.40 15.58
N ALA A 290 20.65 10.26 14.31
CA ALA A 290 21.51 9.68 13.30
C ALA A 290 22.21 10.75 12.48
N THR A 291 23.49 10.51 12.24
CA THR A 291 24.32 11.23 11.28
C THR A 291 24.73 10.26 10.19
N ARG A 292 24.79 10.74 8.95
CA ARG A 292 25.13 9.92 7.79
C ARG A 292 26.62 10.03 7.48
N ASP A 293 27.26 8.91 7.21
CA ASP A 293 28.58 8.85 6.60
C ASP A 293 28.65 7.62 5.68
N SER A 294 28.82 7.87 4.38
CA SER A 294 29.25 6.89 3.36
C SER A 294 28.79 5.43 3.56
N GLY A 295 27.47 5.18 3.51
CA GLY A 295 26.88 3.83 3.63
C GLY A 295 26.44 3.45 5.05
N PHE A 296 26.79 4.26 6.05
CA PHE A 296 26.50 4.01 7.46
C PHE A 296 25.74 5.16 8.13
N PHE A 297 25.05 4.82 9.22
CA PHE A 297 24.58 5.80 10.19
C PHE A 297 25.40 5.73 11.48
N GLY A 298 25.93 6.87 11.89
CA GLY A 298 26.41 7.10 13.24
C GLY A 298 25.25 7.55 14.12
N VAL A 299 24.82 6.71 15.08
CA VAL A 299 23.62 6.94 15.89
C VAL A 299 23.98 7.21 17.35
N THR A 300 23.32 8.21 17.92
CA THR A 300 23.43 8.57 19.34
C THR A 300 22.03 8.65 19.95
N PRO A 301 21.85 8.36 21.26
CA PRO A 301 20.53 8.39 21.87
C PRO A 301 19.85 9.76 21.84
N THR A 302 20.63 10.84 21.79
CA THR A 302 20.16 12.23 21.83
C THR A 302 20.93 13.08 20.84
N ALA A 303 20.31 14.15 20.33
CA ALA A 303 21.01 15.11 19.46
C ALA A 303 22.15 15.82 20.21
N PRO A 304 23.23 16.23 19.50
CA PRO A 304 24.30 17.05 20.07
C PRO A 304 23.78 18.36 20.66
N GLU A 305 24.45 18.86 21.70
CA GLU A 305 24.16 20.19 22.25
C GLU A 305 24.29 21.26 21.16
N GLY A 306 23.26 22.11 21.04
CA GLY A 306 23.21 23.16 20.02
C GLY A 306 22.73 22.74 18.63
N TYR A 307 22.26 21.50 18.44
CA TYR A 307 21.61 21.09 17.20
C TYR A 307 20.25 21.81 17.04
N ALA A 308 20.28 22.97 16.39
CA ALA A 308 19.10 23.67 15.92
C ALA A 308 18.61 23.01 14.62
N THR A 309 17.29 22.86 14.46
CA THR A 309 16.64 22.34 13.26
C THR A 309 17.00 23.17 12.04
N THR A 310 18.05 22.81 11.31
CA THR A 310 18.39 23.42 10.01
C THR A 310 17.65 22.67 8.90
N SER A 311 16.32 22.64 8.96
CA SER A 311 15.56 22.64 7.71
C SER A 311 15.73 24.03 7.11
N SER A 312 16.11 24.09 5.85
CA SER A 312 16.08 25.32 5.06
C SER A 312 14.71 25.97 5.26
N GLU A 313 14.69 27.21 5.77
CA GLU A 313 13.50 28.00 6.13
C GLU A 313 12.76 27.53 7.39
N GLU A 314 12.81 28.38 8.43
CA GLU A 314 12.28 28.17 9.76
C GLU A 314 10.76 27.90 9.75
N PHE A 315 10.34 26.73 10.22
CA PHE A 315 9.14 26.66 11.05
C PHE A 315 9.59 26.41 12.50
N PRO A 316 9.74 27.48 13.31
CA PRO A 316 10.18 27.36 14.69
C PRO A 316 9.23 26.44 15.47
N ALA A 317 9.76 25.62 16.38
CA ALA A 317 8.96 24.79 17.29
C ALA A 317 7.84 25.59 18.00
N MET A 318 8.04 26.89 18.22
CA MET A 318 7.04 27.82 18.75
C MET A 318 5.79 27.93 17.85
N VAL A 319 5.92 27.81 16.53
CA VAL A 319 4.79 27.79 15.58
C VAL A 319 4.07 26.45 15.63
N LEU A 320 4.78 25.33 15.77
CA LEU A 320 4.16 24.01 15.94
C LEU A 320 3.40 23.92 17.28
N TYR A 321 4.00 24.37 18.38
CA TYR A 321 3.32 24.52 19.67
C TYR A 321 2.20 25.56 19.62
N GLY A 322 2.36 26.62 18.82
CA GLY A 322 1.32 27.59 18.54
C GLY A 322 0.12 26.96 17.82
N MET A 323 0.35 26.14 16.80
CA MET A 323 -0.69 25.42 16.06
C MET A 323 -1.37 24.35 16.93
N ALA A 324 -0.61 23.59 17.72
CA ALA A 324 -1.15 22.62 18.66
C ALA A 324 -1.98 23.29 19.78
N GLY A 325 -1.49 24.41 20.31
CA GLY A 325 -2.23 25.23 21.28
C GLY A 325 -3.52 25.81 20.70
N MET A 326 -3.47 26.32 19.47
CA MET A 326 -4.66 26.84 18.77
C MET A 326 -5.65 25.73 18.39
N ALA A 327 -5.18 24.54 18.03
CA ALA A 327 -6.02 23.38 17.75
C ALA A 327 -6.71 22.86 19.03
N ALA A 328 -5.99 22.83 20.16
CA ALA A 328 -6.58 22.48 21.46
C ALA A 328 -7.65 23.50 21.88
N LEU A 329 -7.38 24.80 21.71
CA LEU A 329 -8.37 25.86 21.94
C LEU A 329 -9.58 25.75 20.99
N GLY A 330 -9.34 25.43 19.72
CA GLY A 330 -10.38 25.17 18.73
C GLY A 330 -11.24 23.95 19.08
N GLY A 331 -10.63 22.87 19.55
CA GLY A 331 -11.32 21.66 20.02
C GLY A 331 -12.15 21.91 21.28
N VAL A 332 -11.64 22.67 22.25
CA VAL A 332 -12.39 23.09 23.44
C VAL A 332 -13.55 24.00 23.06
N ALA A 333 -13.34 24.97 22.16
CA ALA A 333 -14.40 25.83 21.66
C ALA A 333 -15.49 25.04 20.91
N PHE A 334 -15.09 24.06 20.09
CA PHE A 334 -16.01 23.17 19.38
C PHE A 334 -16.81 22.29 20.35
N MET A 335 -16.18 21.72 21.39
CA MET A 335 -16.87 20.97 22.45
C MET A 335 -17.84 21.84 23.25
N LEU A 336 -17.48 23.08 23.57
CA LEU A 336 -18.38 24.01 24.27
C LEU A 336 -19.54 24.46 23.37
N MET A 337 -19.31 24.68 22.08
CA MET A 337 -20.38 24.96 21.12
C MET A 337 -21.26 23.74 20.89
N SER A 338 -20.70 22.53 20.77
CA SER A 338 -21.47 21.29 20.60
C SER A 338 -22.30 21.00 21.85
N MET A 339 -21.77 21.21 23.05
CA MET A 339 -22.53 21.12 24.31
C MET A 339 -23.63 22.16 24.41
N ARG A 340 -23.40 23.40 23.95
CA ARG A 340 -24.45 24.43 23.89
C ARG A 340 -25.53 24.07 22.86
N LYS A 341 -25.15 23.50 21.72
CA LYS A 341 -26.06 23.05 20.67
C LYS A 341 -26.88 21.84 21.15
N LEU A 342 -26.24 20.84 21.75
CA LEU A 342 -26.89 19.69 22.43
C LEU A 342 -27.82 20.13 23.57
N LYS A 343 -27.49 21.15 24.37
CA LYS A 343 -28.39 21.67 25.40
C LYS A 343 -29.57 22.48 24.83
N LYS A 344 -29.42 23.08 23.64
CA LYS A 344 -30.51 23.77 22.93
C LYS A 344 -31.41 22.79 22.17
N GLU A 345 -30.83 21.74 21.57
CA GLU A 345 -31.53 20.73 20.75
C GLU A 345 -32.04 19.55 21.59
N GLY A 346 -31.44 19.27 22.75
CA GLY A 346 -31.80 18.18 23.66
C GLY A 346 -33.18 18.31 24.35
N LYS A 347 -33.92 19.39 24.09
CA LYS A 347 -35.35 19.49 24.46
C LYS A 347 -36.29 18.89 23.41
N ASN A 348 -35.81 18.62 22.19
CA ASN A 348 -36.59 18.12 21.06
C ASN A 348 -35.90 16.94 20.33
N LEU A 349 -35.06 16.16 21.03
CA LEU A 349 -34.62 14.86 20.50
C LEU A 349 -35.78 13.87 20.65
N GLN A 350 -36.74 13.94 19.73
CA GLN A 350 -37.67 12.82 19.53
C GLN A 350 -36.87 11.66 18.96
N GLN A 351 -36.88 10.54 19.68
CA GLN A 351 -36.38 9.27 19.21
C GLN A 351 -37.10 8.92 17.90
N THR A 352 -36.42 9.02 16.76
CA THR A 352 -36.94 8.61 15.44
C THR A 352 -36.79 7.11 15.23
N GLY A 353 -37.09 6.32 16.26
CA GLY A 353 -36.96 4.86 16.27
C GLY A 353 -38.00 4.22 17.18
N ILE A 354 -38.20 2.92 17.01
CA ILE A 354 -39.19 2.13 17.76
C ILE A 354 -38.89 2.23 19.26
N ASP A 355 -39.91 2.56 20.06
CA ASP A 355 -39.83 2.59 21.52
C ASP A 355 -39.47 1.19 22.05
N PRO A 356 -38.38 1.02 22.82
CA PRO A 356 -37.93 -0.29 23.33
C PRO A 356 -39.00 -1.02 24.16
N THR A 357 -39.96 -0.29 24.74
CA THR A 357 -41.08 -0.88 25.50
C THR A 357 -42.07 -1.65 24.62
N GLN A 358 -42.07 -1.37 23.32
CA GLN A 358 -42.91 -1.99 22.31
C GLN A 358 -42.29 -3.25 21.68
N LEU A 359 -41.12 -3.70 22.12
CA LEU A 359 -40.51 -4.94 21.65
C LEU A 359 -40.86 -6.13 22.57
N THR A 360 -41.10 -7.30 21.99
CA THR A 360 -41.25 -8.59 22.67
C THR A 360 -40.30 -9.61 22.05
N GLY A 361 -39.64 -10.41 22.89
CA GLY A 361 -38.73 -11.47 22.41
C GLY A 361 -39.53 -12.72 22.05
N VAL A 362 -39.29 -13.27 20.85
CA VAL A 362 -39.88 -14.55 20.44
C VAL A 362 -38.81 -15.65 20.50
N GLN A 363 -39.11 -16.76 21.16
CA GLN A 363 -38.23 -17.95 21.18
C GLN A 363 -38.31 -18.65 19.81
N THR A 364 -37.18 -18.75 19.11
CA THR A 364 -37.07 -19.59 17.93
C THR A 364 -36.74 -21.03 18.34
N SER A 365 -37.68 -21.95 18.06
CA SER A 365 -37.61 -23.41 18.14
C SER A 365 -37.97 -24.10 19.48
N SER A 366 -39.00 -24.96 19.43
CA SER A 366 -39.32 -25.96 20.45
C SER A 366 -39.47 -27.39 19.87
N SER A 367 -38.90 -27.67 18.70
CA SER A 367 -38.92 -29.01 18.11
C SER A 367 -37.51 -29.56 17.90
N SER A 368 -37.18 -30.60 18.67
CA SER A 368 -36.01 -31.49 18.55
C SER A 368 -34.67 -31.02 19.16
N GLY A 369 -34.56 -31.06 20.49
CA GLY A 369 -33.38 -31.58 21.21
C GLY A 369 -32.00 -30.91 21.04
N GLY A 370 -31.89 -29.71 20.46
CA GLY A 370 -30.62 -28.97 20.30
C GLY A 370 -30.45 -27.79 21.26
N TYR A 371 -29.20 -27.38 21.51
CA TYR A 371 -28.82 -26.26 22.38
C TYR A 371 -29.59 -24.95 22.08
N GLN A 372 -30.17 -24.34 23.11
CA GLN A 372 -30.80 -23.02 23.05
C GLN A 372 -29.72 -21.92 23.00
N THR A 373 -29.80 -21.00 22.03
CA THR A 373 -28.96 -19.80 22.00
C THR A 373 -29.79 -18.57 22.38
N VAL A 374 -29.21 -17.62 23.13
CA VAL A 374 -29.89 -16.40 23.63
C VAL A 374 -30.04 -15.32 22.53
N ARG A 375 -30.08 -15.71 21.26
CA ARG A 375 -30.41 -14.80 20.15
C ARG A 375 -31.88 -15.02 19.77
N GLY A 376 -32.77 -14.52 20.61
CA GLY A 376 -34.17 -14.32 20.22
C GLY A 376 -34.27 -13.07 19.35
N GLU A 377 -35.03 -13.14 18.27
CA GLU A 377 -35.39 -11.97 17.47
C GLU A 377 -36.46 -11.17 18.23
N ALA A 378 -36.31 -9.85 18.27
CA ALA A 378 -37.27 -8.95 18.91
C ALA A 378 -38.30 -8.50 17.88
N GLN A 379 -39.58 -8.78 18.11
CA GLN A 379 -40.69 -8.31 17.29
C GLN A 379 -41.45 -7.20 18.00
N VAL A 380 -42.09 -6.31 17.24
CA VAL A 380 -42.93 -5.25 17.80
C VAL A 380 -44.25 -5.86 18.29
N LYS A 381 -44.66 -5.55 19.52
CA LYS A 381 -45.91 -6.01 20.13
C LYS A 381 -47.11 -5.53 19.30
N GLY A 382 -48.04 -6.44 19.00
CA GLY A 382 -49.32 -6.11 18.36
C GLY A 382 -49.39 -6.24 16.83
N LEU A 383 -48.39 -6.86 16.19
CA LEU A 383 -48.39 -7.15 14.74
C LEU A 383 -48.71 -8.61 14.40
N GLU A 384 -49.36 -9.36 15.30
CA GLU A 384 -49.67 -10.79 15.09
C GLU A 384 -50.57 -11.07 13.87
N ASP A 385 -51.26 -10.05 13.34
CA ASP A 385 -52.11 -10.12 12.14
C ASP A 385 -51.44 -9.65 10.83
N TYR A 386 -50.17 -9.22 10.84
CA TYR A 386 -49.50 -8.66 9.64
C TYR A 386 -48.80 -9.72 8.76
N ASN A 387 -49.37 -10.92 8.67
CA ASN A 387 -48.87 -12.04 7.86
C ASN A 387 -49.58 -12.20 6.50
N GLN A 388 -50.24 -11.15 6.00
CA GLN A 388 -50.80 -11.12 4.65
C GLN A 388 -50.63 -9.74 4.06
N HIS A 389 -49.76 -9.57 3.06
CA HIS A 389 -50.04 -8.79 1.85
C HIS A 389 -49.00 -9.10 0.75
N GLN A 390 -49.51 -9.32 -0.46
CA GLN A 390 -48.82 -9.66 -1.71
C GLN A 390 -47.66 -8.73 -2.06
N SER A 391 -46.66 -9.29 -2.74
CA SER A 391 -45.58 -8.57 -3.42
C SER A 391 -46.15 -7.49 -4.35
N TYR A 392 -45.72 -6.24 -4.16
CA TYR A 392 -46.14 -5.05 -4.91
C TYR A 392 -45.58 -5.01 -6.36
N TYR A 393 -44.96 -6.08 -6.85
CA TYR A 393 -44.27 -6.11 -8.16
C TYR A 393 -44.95 -6.97 -9.23
N ASP A 394 -46.10 -7.58 -8.94
CA ASP A 394 -46.79 -8.45 -9.92
C ASP A 394 -47.80 -7.72 -10.83
N ASP A 395 -48.03 -6.42 -10.69
CA ASP A 395 -48.99 -5.68 -11.53
C ASP A 395 -48.47 -4.26 -11.89
N LYS A 396 -47.64 -4.16 -12.93
CA LYS A 396 -47.71 -3.09 -13.96
C LYS A 396 -46.61 -3.19 -15.03
N SER A 397 -47.04 -3.07 -16.29
CA SER A 397 -46.25 -3.01 -17.51
C SER A 397 -45.83 -1.58 -17.91
N GLN A 398 -44.63 -1.52 -18.49
CA GLN A 398 -44.05 -0.61 -19.51
C GLN A 398 -44.04 0.94 -19.35
N VAL A 399 -42.79 1.44 -19.39
CA VAL A 399 -42.25 2.60 -20.17
C VAL A 399 -42.88 3.98 -20.00
N GLU A 400 -42.07 4.93 -19.50
CA GLU A 400 -42.07 6.31 -19.99
C GLU A 400 -40.62 6.82 -20.08
N GLU A 401 -40.21 7.20 -21.29
CA GLU A 401 -39.01 7.96 -21.61
C GLU A 401 -38.99 9.29 -20.86
N LYS A 402 -37.80 9.74 -20.45
CA LYS A 402 -37.59 11.16 -20.18
C LYS A 402 -36.38 11.67 -20.98
N SER A 403 -36.74 12.59 -21.86
CA SER A 403 -35.97 13.35 -22.85
C SER A 403 -34.71 14.04 -22.33
N GLU A 404 -33.68 14.00 -23.18
CA GLU A 404 -32.51 14.89 -23.18
C GLU A 404 -32.93 16.37 -23.16
N THR A 405 -32.14 17.21 -22.49
CA THR A 405 -32.20 18.67 -22.71
C THR A 405 -30.79 19.20 -22.86
N GLU A 406 -30.64 20.03 -23.89
CA GLU A 406 -29.43 20.47 -24.54
C GLU A 406 -28.43 21.24 -23.67
N SER A 407 -27.18 21.12 -24.11
CA SER A 407 -26.02 21.93 -23.77
C SER A 407 -26.26 23.43 -23.90
N THR A 408 -25.90 24.21 -22.86
CA THR A 408 -25.48 25.61 -23.04
C THR A 408 -24.19 25.88 -22.25
N SER A 409 -23.07 25.73 -22.98
CA SER A 409 -21.77 26.26 -22.61
C SER A 409 -21.84 27.78 -22.47
N THR A 410 -21.46 28.32 -21.30
CA THR A 410 -21.21 29.75 -21.13
C THR A 410 -19.82 29.99 -20.55
N LYS A 411 -18.87 30.15 -21.48
CA LYS A 411 -17.72 31.06 -21.46
C LYS A 411 -16.80 31.06 -20.24
N GLY A 412 -15.65 30.42 -20.44
CA GLY A 412 -14.41 30.75 -19.75
C GLY A 412 -14.02 32.21 -19.94
N SER A 413 -13.63 32.85 -18.86
CA SER A 413 -13.11 34.21 -18.79
C SER A 413 -11.69 34.28 -19.37
N MET A 414 -11.50 34.99 -20.48
CA MET A 414 -10.17 35.39 -20.94
C MET A 414 -9.66 36.61 -20.13
N PRO A 415 -8.35 36.71 -19.87
CA PRO A 415 -7.75 37.84 -19.15
C PRO A 415 -7.92 39.16 -19.90
N LYS A 416 -8.17 40.24 -19.15
CA LYS A 416 -8.26 41.60 -19.72
C LYS A 416 -6.90 41.99 -20.33
N GLY A 417 -6.87 42.19 -21.65
CA GLY A 417 -5.71 42.77 -22.35
C GLY A 417 -5.34 42.13 -23.70
N TRP A 418 -5.95 41.01 -24.08
CA TRP A 418 -5.60 40.33 -25.33
C TRP A 418 -6.25 40.98 -26.57
N LYS A 419 -5.44 41.33 -27.58
CA LYS A 419 -5.88 41.69 -28.94
C LYS A 419 -5.17 40.79 -29.94
N PRO A 420 -5.87 40.15 -30.88
CA PRO A 420 -5.24 39.41 -31.97
C PRO A 420 -4.70 40.39 -33.03
N GLU A 421 -3.46 40.17 -33.47
CA GLU A 421 -2.92 40.79 -34.69
C GLU A 421 -3.53 40.13 -35.93
N LYS A 422 -3.65 40.92 -37.01
CA LYS A 422 -4.32 40.54 -38.26
C LYS A 422 -3.46 39.67 -39.16
#